data_AF-S4NV09-F1
#
_entry.id   AF-S4NV09-F1
#
_cell.length_a   1.000
_cell.length_b   1.000
_cell.length_c   1.000
_cell.angle_alpha   90.00
_cell.angle_beta   90.00
_cell.angle_gamma   90.00
#
_symmetry.space_group_name_H-M   'P 1'
#
loop_
_entity.id
_entity.type
_entity.pdbx_description
1 polymer ?
#
loop_
_entity_poly.entity_id
_entity_poly.type
_entity_poly.pdbx_seq_one_letter_code
_entity_poly.pdbx_strand_id
1 'polypeptide(L)'
;MVDYSKWKDIEISDDEDETHPNIDTPSLFRWRHQARVERMEEGKREKEEHDQRKADNIRKLAETKQKIAKAEPNSPDMESLKKSLAELEKEDKEIQKKEEE
;
A
#
# COMPACT_ATOMS: atom_id res chain seq x y z
N MET A 1 1.66 14.95 -32.31
CA MET A 1 0.28 14.81 -31.79
C MET A 1 0.34 15.09 -30.30
N VAL A 2 -0.51 15.95 -29.77
CA VAL A 2 -0.54 16.26 -28.32
C VAL A 2 -1.35 15.16 -27.63
N ASP A 3 -0.84 14.62 -26.51
CA ASP A 3 -1.51 13.57 -25.75
C ASP A 3 -2.40 14.16 -24.64
N TYR A 4 -3.67 13.77 -24.65
CA TYR A 4 -4.70 14.17 -23.69
C TYR A 4 -5.14 13.01 -22.77
N SER A 5 -4.42 11.88 -22.78
CA SER A 5 -4.73 10.67 -22.00
C SER A 5 -4.99 10.93 -20.51
N LYS A 6 -4.34 11.95 -19.93
CA LYS A 6 -4.52 12.35 -18.53
C LYS A 6 -5.94 12.77 -18.15
N TRP A 7 -6.76 13.20 -19.11
CA TRP A 7 -8.14 13.65 -18.87
C TRP A 7 -9.20 12.59 -19.18
N LYS A 8 -8.78 11.36 -19.53
CA LYS A 8 -9.71 10.29 -19.91
C LYS A 8 -10.56 9.78 -18.73
N ASP A 9 -9.95 9.68 -17.55
CA ASP A 9 -10.54 8.99 -16.39
C ASP A 9 -10.83 9.97 -15.24
N ILE A 10 -11.53 11.07 -15.54
CA ILE A 10 -11.94 12.07 -14.54
C ILE A 10 -13.27 11.62 -13.93
N GLU A 11 -13.29 11.39 -12.62
CA GLU A 11 -14.52 11.07 -11.88
C GLU A 11 -15.18 12.37 -11.36
N ILE A 12 -16.43 12.59 -11.74
CA ILE A 12 -17.25 13.74 -11.30
C ILE A 12 -18.44 13.20 -10.50
N SER A 13 -18.52 13.54 -9.21
CA SER A 13 -19.56 12.99 -8.32
C SER A 13 -20.96 13.57 -8.55
N ASP A 14 -21.04 14.77 -9.11
CA ASP A 14 -22.24 15.57 -9.38
C ASP A 14 -22.50 15.75 -10.89
N ASP A 15 -22.10 14.76 -11.70
CA ASP A 15 -22.34 14.76 -13.13
C ASP A 15 -23.85 14.71 -13.44
N GLU A 16 -24.41 15.83 -13.89
CA GLU A 16 -25.83 15.99 -14.21
C GLU A 16 -26.23 15.26 -15.50
N ASP A 17 -25.28 14.89 -16.36
CA ASP A 17 -25.53 14.10 -17.57
C ASP A 17 -25.70 12.60 -17.25
N GLU A 18 -25.19 12.13 -16.09
CA GLU A 18 -25.31 10.74 -15.62
C GLU A 18 -26.46 10.51 -14.63
N THR A 19 -27.69 10.85 -15.05
CA THR A 19 -28.89 10.68 -14.24
C THR A 19 -29.83 9.60 -14.79
N HIS A 20 -30.76 9.13 -13.97
CA HIS A 20 -31.79 8.17 -14.39
C HIS A 20 -33.18 8.66 -13.99
N PRO A 21 -34.21 8.59 -14.87
CA PRO A 21 -35.55 9.12 -14.60
C PRO A 21 -36.25 8.57 -13.34
N ASN A 22 -35.78 7.43 -12.81
CA ASN A 22 -36.33 6.78 -11.62
C ASN A 22 -35.44 6.88 -10.38
N ILE A 23 -34.34 7.63 -10.44
CA ILE A 23 -33.41 7.80 -9.31
C ILE A 23 -33.39 9.29 -8.92
N ASP A 24 -33.46 9.56 -7.62
CA ASP A 24 -33.37 10.92 -7.09
C ASP A 24 -31.93 11.46 -7.19
N THR A 25 -31.71 12.41 -8.10
CA THR A 25 -30.39 12.98 -8.41
C THR A 25 -29.66 13.56 -7.18
N PRO A 26 -30.29 14.38 -6.30
CA PRO A 26 -29.64 14.88 -5.09
C PRO A 26 -29.12 13.77 -4.16
N SER A 27 -29.89 12.68 -4.02
CA SER A 27 -29.48 11.54 -3.19
C SER A 27 -28.36 10.74 -3.86
N LEU A 28 -28.43 10.54 -5.18
CA LEU A 28 -27.39 9.88 -5.97
C LEU A 28 -26.03 10.57 -5.86
N PHE A 29 -25.98 11.89 -5.99
CA PHE A 29 -24.74 12.66 -5.91
C PHE A 29 -24.09 12.57 -4.53
N ARG A 30 -24.90 12.65 -3.46
CA ARG A 30 -24.40 12.47 -2.09
C ARG A 30 -23.80 11.07 -1.92
N TRP A 31 -24.47 10.05 -2.44
CA TRP A 31 -24.00 8.67 -2.33
C TRP A 31 -22.70 8.45 -3.12
N ARG A 32 -22.62 8.94 -4.36
CA ARG A 32 -21.39 8.90 -5.18
C ARG A 32 -20.23 9.62 -4.49
N HIS A 33 -20.48 10.81 -3.95
CA HIS A 33 -19.48 11.56 -3.21
C HIS A 33 -18.99 10.78 -1.98
N GLN A 34 -19.90 10.23 -1.19
CA GLN A 34 -19.57 9.45 -0.01
C GLN A 34 -18.76 8.21 -0.37
N ALA A 35 -19.19 7.44 -1.38
CA ALA A 35 -18.46 6.26 -1.85
C ALA A 35 -17.05 6.61 -2.36
N ARG A 36 -16.88 7.78 -3.00
CA ARG A 36 -15.56 8.28 -3.42
C ARG A 36 -14.68 8.62 -2.21
N VAL A 37 -15.24 9.29 -1.19
CA VAL A 37 -14.51 9.60 0.06
C VAL A 37 -14.09 8.32 0.78
N GLU A 38 -15.00 7.36 0.92
CA GLU A 38 -14.72 6.06 1.55
C GLU A 38 -13.60 5.31 0.80
N ARG A 39 -13.64 5.25 -0.54
CA ARG A 39 -12.55 4.65 -1.34
C ARG A 39 -11.21 5.37 -1.17
N MET A 40 -11.22 6.71 -1.11
CA MET A 40 -9.99 7.47 -0.88
C MET A 40 -9.43 7.26 0.53
N GLU A 41 -10.28 7.19 1.54
CA GLU A 41 -9.86 6.92 2.92
C GLU A 41 -9.32 5.50 3.08
N GLU A 42 -9.98 4.51 2.46
CA GLU A 42 -9.50 3.13 2.44
C GLU A 42 -8.14 3.02 1.74
N GLY A 43 -8.01 3.58 0.53
CA GLY A 43 -6.73 3.57 -0.20
C GLY A 43 -5.63 4.32 0.55
N LYS A 44 -5.96 5.41 1.27
CA LYS A 44 -5.00 6.11 2.13
C LYS A 44 -4.57 5.23 3.31
N ARG A 45 -5.50 4.57 3.99
CA ARG A 45 -5.20 3.67 5.11
C ARG A 45 -4.34 2.49 4.66
N GLU A 46 -4.68 1.85 3.55
CA GLU A 46 -3.91 0.74 2.99
C GLU A 46 -2.48 1.17 2.65
N LYS A 47 -2.31 2.34 2.04
CA LYS A 47 -0.99 2.92 1.76
C LYS A 47 -0.21 3.19 3.05
N GLU A 48 -0.83 3.78 4.06
CA GLU A 48 -0.19 4.05 5.35
C GLU A 48 0.24 2.75 6.07
N GLU A 49 -0.61 1.72 6.07
CA GLU A 49 -0.28 0.40 6.61
C GLU A 49 0.87 -0.26 5.85
N HIS A 50 0.86 -0.14 4.52
CA HIS A 50 1.93 -0.65 3.67
C HIS A 50 3.27 0.04 3.97
N ASP A 51 3.28 1.37 4.01
CA ASP A 51 4.46 2.18 4.31
C ASP A 51 5.01 1.86 5.72
N GLN A 52 4.14 1.68 6.71
CA GLN A 52 4.52 1.25 8.05
C GLN A 52 5.16 -0.14 8.07
N ARG A 53 4.55 -1.13 7.39
CA ARG A 53 5.12 -2.49 7.30
C ARG A 53 6.49 -2.49 6.64
N LYS A 54 6.67 -1.71 5.57
CA LYS A 54 7.96 -1.53 4.89
C LYS A 54 9.00 -0.91 5.82
N ALA A 55 8.65 0.17 6.52
CA ALA A 55 9.56 0.82 7.46
C ALA A 55 9.98 -0.12 8.62
N ASP A 56 9.03 -0.88 9.17
CA ASP A 56 9.30 -1.85 10.23
C ASP A 56 10.17 -3.02 9.75
N ASN A 57 9.93 -3.54 8.54
CA ASN A 57 10.74 -4.60 7.95
C ASN A 57 12.19 -4.11 7.74
N ILE A 58 12.38 -2.92 7.15
CA ILE A 58 13.71 -2.31 6.97
C ILE A 58 14.44 -2.15 8.32
N ARG A 59 13.73 -1.67 9.36
CA ARG A 59 14.31 -1.54 10.71
C ARG A 59 14.76 -2.90 11.25
N LYS A 60 13.90 -3.92 11.17
CA LYS A 60 14.21 -5.28 11.63
C LYS A 60 15.37 -5.90 10.84
N LEU A 61 15.45 -5.67 9.53
CA LEU A 61 16.56 -6.12 8.69
C LEU A 61 17.87 -5.48 9.13
N ALA A 62 17.89 -4.17 9.35
CA ALA A 62 19.08 -3.45 9.80
C ALA A 62 19.55 -3.94 11.18
N GLU A 63 18.62 -4.10 12.15
CA GLU A 63 18.93 -4.62 13.48
C GLU A 63 19.47 -6.06 13.42
N THR A 64 18.87 -6.93 12.62
CA THR A 64 19.28 -8.34 12.49
C THR A 64 20.65 -8.44 11.83
N LYS A 65 20.91 -7.65 10.77
CA LYS A 65 22.24 -7.54 10.15
C LYS A 65 23.29 -7.05 11.15
N GLN A 66 22.95 -6.06 11.98
CA GLN A 66 23.87 -5.56 13.01
C GLN A 66 24.13 -6.60 14.11
N LYS A 67 23.11 -7.36 14.53
CA LYS A 67 23.25 -8.46 15.51
C LYS A 67 24.14 -9.57 14.97
N ILE A 68 24.00 -9.93 13.69
CA ILE A 68 24.88 -10.90 13.02
C ILE A 68 26.33 -10.41 12.98
N ALA A 69 26.56 -9.12 12.66
CA ALA A 69 27.90 -8.55 12.62
C ALA A 69 28.60 -8.49 13.98
N LYS A 70 27.82 -8.42 15.08
CA LYS A 70 28.33 -8.42 16.46
C LYS A 70 28.41 -9.81 17.09
N ALA A 71 27.80 -10.83 16.47
CA ALA A 71 27.77 -12.19 17.00
C ALA A 71 29.06 -12.96 16.65
N GLU A 72 29.55 -13.78 17.59
CA GLU A 72 30.71 -14.63 17.34
C GLU A 72 30.41 -15.75 16.32
N PRO A 73 31.39 -16.15 15.49
CA PRO A 73 31.17 -17.00 14.31
C PRO A 73 30.72 -18.45 14.59
N ASN A 74 30.45 -18.84 15.84
CA ASN A 74 30.13 -20.23 16.22
C ASN A 74 29.07 -20.38 17.32
N SER A 75 28.23 -19.36 17.58
CA SER A 75 27.12 -19.51 18.54
C SER A 75 25.87 -20.11 17.86
N PRO A 76 25.04 -20.90 18.59
CA PRO A 76 23.74 -21.38 18.11
C PRO A 76 22.81 -20.24 17.67
N ASP A 77 22.96 -19.07 18.28
CA ASP A 77 22.19 -17.87 17.96
C ASP A 77 22.44 -17.37 16.54
N MET A 78 23.63 -17.59 15.98
CA MET A 78 23.98 -17.14 14.63
C MET A 78 23.14 -17.85 13.55
N GLU A 79 22.82 -19.13 13.73
CA GLU A 79 21.98 -19.87 12.78
C GLU A 79 20.52 -19.39 12.82
N SER A 80 20.01 -19.07 14.03
CA SER A 80 18.67 -18.49 14.20
C SER A 80 18.56 -17.07 13.62
N LEU A 81 19.61 -16.26 13.77
CA LEU A 81 19.70 -14.91 13.21
C LEU A 81 19.78 -14.95 11.67
N LYS A 82 20.48 -15.92 11.09
CA LYS A 82 20.49 -16.14 9.63
C LYS A 82 19.12 -16.55 9.08
N LYS A 83 18.39 -17.43 9.79
CA LYS A 83 17.04 -17.85 9.40
C LYS A 83 16.06 -16.67 9.44
N SER A 84 16.07 -15.89 10.52
CA SER A 84 15.23 -14.69 10.64
C SER A 84 15.58 -13.62 9.60
N LEU A 85 16.86 -13.43 9.26
CA LEU A 85 17.26 -12.54 8.17
C LEU A 85 16.70 -13.01 6.82
N ALA A 86 16.80 -14.31 6.51
CA ALA A 86 16.26 -14.87 5.28
C ALA A 86 14.72 -14.77 5.18
N GLU A 87 14.02 -14.86 6.31
CA GLU A 87 12.57 -14.63 6.39
C GLU A 87 12.21 -13.15 6.14
N LEU A 88 12.93 -12.22 6.77
CA LEU A 88 12.73 -10.79 6.58
C LEU A 88 13.03 -10.35 5.13
N GLU A 89 14.05 -10.92 4.48
CA GLU A 89 14.36 -10.67 3.07
C GLU A 89 13.31 -11.24 2.11
N LYS A 90 12.65 -12.35 2.48
CA LYS A 90 11.49 -12.84 1.72
C LYS A 90 10.31 -11.89 1.88
N GLU A 91 10.02 -11.44 3.09
CA GLU A 91 8.95 -10.48 3.36
C GLU A 91 9.18 -9.15 2.61
N ASP A 92 10.42 -8.64 2.57
CA ASP A 92 10.77 -7.43 1.79
C ASP A 92 10.52 -7.61 0.29
N LYS A 93 10.85 -8.78 -0.28
CA LYS A 93 10.54 -9.10 -1.69
C LYS A 93 9.04 -9.17 -1.94
N GLU A 94 8.26 -9.70 -1.02
CA GLU A 94 6.80 -9.75 -1.15
C GLU A 94 6.17 -8.35 -1.02
N ILE A 95 6.73 -7.49 -0.17
CA ILE A 95 6.35 -6.06 -0.09
C ILE A 95 6.66 -5.34 -1.41
N GLN A 96 7.86 -5.54 -1.98
CA GLN A 96 8.24 -4.91 -3.26
C GLN A 96 7.36 -5.35 -4.42
N LYS A 97 7.03 -6.66 -4.51
CA LYS A 97 6.10 -7.15 -5.54
C LYS A 97 4.73 -6.46 -5.46
N LYS A 98 4.23 -6.21 -4.25
CA LYS A 98 2.95 -5.51 -4.04
C LYS A 98 3.00 -4.02 -4.38
N GLU A 99 4.18 -3.40 -4.45
CA GLU A 99 4.34 -2.02 -4.92
C GLU A 99 4.41 -1.91 -6.45
N GLU A 100 4.80 -2.99 -7.12
CA GLU A 100 4.90 -3.06 -8.58
C GLU A 100 3.56 -3.46 -9.24
N GLU A 101 2.65 -4.08 -8.48
CA GLU A 101 1.26 -4.40 -8.86
C GLU A 101 0.34 -3.17 -8.78
#